data_AF-A0A2J8NHN3-F1
#
_entry.id   AF-A0A2J8NHN3-F1
#
_cell.length_a   1.000
_cell.length_b   1.000
_cell.length_c   1.000
_cell.angle_alpha   90.00
_cell.angle_beta   90.00
_cell.angle_gamma   90.00
#
_symmetry.space_group_name_H-M   'P 1'
#
loop_
_entity.id
_entity.type
_entity.pdbx_description
1 polymer ?
#
loop_
_entity_poly.entity_id
_entity_poly.type
_entity_poly.pdbx_seq_one_letter_code
_entity_poly.pdbx_strand_id
1 'polypeptide(L)'
;MTHWRQNTEKLDKSRAEIEHEALIDGNLATEANLIILDTLEIVVQTVSVTESKESILGGVLKVLLHSMACNQSAVYLQHCFATQRALVSKFPELLFEEETEQCADLCLRLLRHCSSSIGTIRSHASASLYLLMRQNFEIGNNFARVKMQVTMSLSSLVGTSQNFNEEFLRRSLKTILTYAEEDLELRETTFPDQVQDLVFNLHMILSDTVKMKEHQEDPEMLIDLMYRIAKGYQTSPDLRLTWLQNMAGKHSERSNHAEAAQCLVHSAALVAEYLSMLEDRKYLPVGCVTFQNISSNVLEESAVSDDVVSPDEEGICSGKYFTESGLVGLLEQAAASFSMAGMYEAVNEVYKVLIPIHEANRDAKKLSTIHGKLQEAFSKIVHQFFYDLPFFTFYYTEYWLGADVWHLFSCWFLWNQVRGFG
;
A
#
# COMPACT_ATOMS: atom_id res chain seq x y z
N MET A 1 9.01 46.45 -16.88
CA MET A 1 10.24 45.77 -17.31
C MET A 1 10.80 45.03 -16.11
N THR A 2 10.60 43.71 -16.05
CA THR A 2 11.21 42.83 -15.04
C THR A 2 12.70 42.74 -15.32
N HIS A 3 13.53 43.43 -14.52
CA HIS A 3 14.97 43.33 -14.61
C HIS A 3 15.42 41.95 -14.08
N TRP A 4 15.81 41.08 -15.00
CA TRP A 4 16.50 39.82 -14.69
C TRP A 4 17.86 40.16 -14.06
N ARG A 5 18.04 39.88 -12.76
CA ARG A 5 19.32 40.16 -12.08
C ARG A 5 20.36 39.14 -12.56
N GLN A 6 21.44 39.65 -13.16
CA GLN A 6 22.65 38.90 -13.47
C GLN A 6 23.26 38.33 -12.18
N ASN A 7 23.73 37.09 -12.28
CA ASN A 7 24.18 36.20 -11.22
C ASN A 7 25.54 36.60 -10.58
N THR A 8 25.84 37.91 -10.47
CA THR A 8 27.18 38.43 -10.19
C THR A 8 27.30 39.27 -8.91
N GLU A 9 26.31 39.24 -8.02
CA GLU A 9 26.39 39.87 -6.69
C GLU A 9 26.31 38.81 -5.58
N LYS A 10 27.34 37.96 -5.48
CA LYS A 10 27.64 37.23 -4.23
C LYS A 10 28.45 38.17 -3.33
N LEU A 11 27.78 39.19 -2.80
CA LEU A 11 28.21 39.90 -1.60
C LEU A 11 27.48 39.27 -0.42
N ASP A 12 28.20 39.00 0.68
CA ASP A 12 27.72 38.32 1.89
C ASP A 12 26.39 38.92 2.39
N LYS A 13 25.27 38.34 1.93
CA LYS A 13 23.94 38.73 2.38
C LYS A 13 23.80 38.33 3.83
N SER A 14 23.36 39.26 4.67
CA SER A 14 23.05 38.95 6.06
C SER A 14 21.91 37.93 6.11
N ARG A 15 21.88 37.10 7.17
CA ARG A 15 20.81 36.11 7.37
C ARG A 15 19.40 36.72 7.27
N ALA A 16 19.24 37.96 7.76
CA ALA A 16 17.97 38.69 7.71
C ALA A 16 17.57 39.09 6.28
N GLU A 17 18.53 39.45 5.43
CA GLU A 17 18.26 39.77 4.02
C GLU A 17 17.91 38.52 3.22
N ILE A 18 18.56 37.39 3.51
CA ILE A 18 18.24 36.08 2.89
C ILE A 18 16.83 35.64 3.30
N GLU A 19 16.48 35.77 4.59
CA GLU A 19 15.14 35.45 5.10
C GLU A 19 14.07 36.38 4.47
N HIS A 20 14.39 37.66 4.26
CA HIS A 20 13.48 38.60 3.63
C HIS A 20 13.28 38.33 2.14
N GLU A 21 14.34 38.04 1.38
CA GLU A 21 14.23 37.65 -0.03
C GLU A 21 13.43 36.37 -0.19
N ALA A 22 13.69 35.36 0.64
CA ALA A 22 12.92 34.11 0.63
C ALA A 22 11.43 34.34 0.91
N LEU A 23 11.08 35.29 1.78
CA LEU A 23 9.69 35.67 2.03
C LEU A 23 9.04 36.31 0.78
N ILE A 24 9.75 37.21 0.10
CA ILE A 24 9.25 37.88 -1.11
C ILE A 24 9.03 36.85 -2.22
N ASP A 25 10.01 35.97 -2.44
CA ASP A 25 9.90 34.90 -3.44
C ASP A 25 8.75 33.93 -3.11
N GLY A 26 8.55 33.60 -1.83
CA GLY A 26 7.43 32.78 -1.37
C GLY A 26 6.06 33.43 -1.57
N ASN A 27 5.95 34.74 -1.36
CA ASN A 27 4.72 35.50 -1.63
C ASN A 27 4.44 35.57 -3.14
N LEU A 28 5.45 35.84 -3.95
CA LEU A 28 5.31 35.86 -5.41
C LEU A 28 4.87 34.49 -5.96
N ALA A 29 5.45 33.40 -5.45
CA ALA A 29 5.03 32.04 -5.81
C ALA A 29 3.59 31.77 -5.40
N THR A 30 3.16 32.25 -4.24
CA THR A 30 1.77 32.13 -3.77
C THR A 30 0.80 32.85 -4.70
N GLU A 31 1.08 34.11 -5.05
CA GLU A 31 0.25 34.89 -5.97
C GLU A 31 0.18 34.25 -7.36
N ALA A 32 1.32 33.79 -7.90
CA ALA A 32 1.34 33.08 -9.18
C ALA A 32 0.46 31.83 -9.16
N ASN A 33 0.51 31.05 -8.09
CA ASN A 33 -0.32 29.85 -7.95
C ASN A 33 -1.81 30.19 -7.76
N LEU A 34 -2.15 31.28 -7.07
CA LEU A 34 -3.53 31.75 -6.98
C LEU A 34 -4.09 32.19 -8.34
N ILE A 35 -3.28 32.87 -9.17
CA ILE A 35 -3.68 33.23 -10.55
C ILE A 35 -3.92 31.97 -11.39
N ILE A 36 -3.06 30.96 -11.26
CA ILE A 36 -3.25 29.67 -11.93
C ILE A 36 -4.58 29.04 -11.47
N LEU A 37 -4.86 29.06 -10.16
CA LEU A 37 -6.09 28.49 -9.62
C LEU A 37 -7.35 29.20 -10.14
N ASP A 38 -7.35 30.54 -10.15
CA ASP A 38 -8.43 31.36 -10.71
C ASP A 38 -8.64 31.05 -12.21
N THR A 39 -7.54 30.90 -12.95
CA THR A 39 -7.60 30.51 -14.37
C THR A 39 -8.21 29.11 -14.54
N LEU A 40 -7.87 28.14 -13.67
CA LEU A 40 -8.48 26.81 -13.69
C LEU A 40 -9.98 26.87 -13.38
N GLU A 41 -10.41 27.71 -12.44
CA GLU A 41 -11.83 27.90 -12.12
C GLU A 41 -12.61 28.46 -13.31
N ILE A 42 -12.05 29.44 -14.03
CA ILE A 42 -12.65 29.98 -15.26
C ILE A 42 -12.78 28.88 -16.33
N VAL A 43 -11.76 28.03 -16.48
CA VAL A 43 -11.81 26.89 -17.41
C VAL A 43 -12.93 25.93 -17.02
N VAL A 44 -13.03 25.53 -15.75
CA VAL A 44 -14.09 24.62 -15.25
C VAL A 44 -15.48 25.24 -15.48
N GLN A 45 -15.62 26.54 -15.23
CA GLN A 45 -16.88 27.26 -15.43
C GLN A 45 -17.29 27.30 -16.91
N THR A 46 -16.33 27.52 -17.81
CA THR A 46 -16.56 27.53 -19.26
C THR A 46 -16.92 26.14 -19.80
N VAL A 47 -16.18 25.10 -19.38
CA VAL A 47 -16.43 23.70 -19.75
C VAL A 47 -17.83 23.26 -19.30
N SER A 48 -18.27 23.71 -18.13
CA SER A 48 -19.63 23.42 -17.63
C SER A 48 -20.75 23.88 -18.57
N VAL A 49 -20.49 24.92 -19.38
CA VAL A 49 -21.47 25.50 -20.32
C VAL A 49 -21.39 24.85 -21.71
N THR A 50 -20.25 24.25 -22.07
CA THR A 50 -19.93 23.95 -23.48
C THR A 50 -20.11 22.45 -23.83
N GLU A 51 -20.63 21.62 -22.92
CA GLU A 51 -20.83 20.15 -23.07
C GLU A 51 -19.60 19.30 -23.45
N SER A 52 -18.43 19.90 -23.73
CA SER A 52 -17.16 19.22 -23.96
C SER A 52 -16.42 18.93 -22.63
N LYS A 53 -16.96 17.99 -21.85
CA LYS A 53 -16.66 17.85 -20.41
C LYS A 53 -15.39 17.05 -20.07
N GLU A 54 -15.14 15.94 -20.74
CA GLU A 54 -14.36 14.85 -20.13
C GLU A 54 -12.83 15.09 -20.12
N SER A 55 -12.22 15.37 -21.28
CA SER A 55 -10.75 15.45 -21.38
C SER A 55 -10.13 16.66 -20.67
N ILE A 56 -10.86 17.78 -20.60
CA ILE A 56 -10.35 19.03 -20.01
C ILE A 56 -10.42 18.97 -18.49
N LEU A 57 -11.49 18.43 -17.90
CA LEU A 57 -11.64 18.35 -16.45
C LEU A 57 -10.63 17.39 -15.82
N GLY A 58 -10.33 16.25 -16.47
CA GLY A 58 -9.24 15.37 -16.04
C GLY A 58 -7.86 16.07 -16.07
N GLY A 59 -7.63 16.94 -17.05
CA GLY A 59 -6.45 17.80 -17.12
C GLY A 59 -6.38 18.82 -15.96
N VAL A 60 -7.49 19.48 -15.63
CA VAL A 60 -7.59 20.40 -14.49
C VAL A 60 -7.28 19.66 -13.17
N LEU A 61 -7.86 18.47 -12.98
CA LEU A 61 -7.60 17.65 -11.79
C LEU A 61 -6.11 17.29 -11.67
N LYS A 62 -5.45 16.90 -12.76
CA LYS A 62 -4.01 16.60 -12.77
C LYS A 62 -3.16 17.80 -12.37
N VAL A 63 -3.52 19.01 -12.81
CA VAL A 63 -2.82 20.24 -12.41
C VAL A 63 -3.01 20.54 -10.92
N LEU A 64 -4.23 20.36 -10.39
CA LEU A 64 -4.51 20.52 -8.95
C LEU A 64 -3.73 19.50 -8.12
N LEU A 65 -3.70 18.22 -8.53
CA LEU A 65 -2.96 17.18 -7.82
C LEU A 65 -1.46 17.43 -7.82
N HIS A 66 -0.92 17.86 -8.97
CA HIS A 66 0.47 18.26 -9.07
C HIS A 66 0.80 19.44 -8.16
N SER A 67 -0.05 20.46 -8.11
CA SER A 67 0.18 21.61 -7.24
C SER A 67 0.14 21.23 -5.75
N MET A 68 -0.76 20.32 -5.36
CA MET A 68 -0.86 19.76 -4.01
C MET A 68 0.35 18.89 -3.61
N ALA A 69 1.06 18.30 -4.58
CA ALA A 69 2.25 17.51 -4.35
C ALA A 69 3.51 18.36 -4.08
N CYS A 70 3.50 19.60 -4.57
CA CYS A 70 4.58 20.57 -4.40
C CYS A 70 4.57 21.23 -3.01
N ASN A 71 5.67 21.88 -2.65
CA ASN A 71 5.77 22.62 -1.39
C ASN A 71 5.09 23.99 -1.50
N GLN A 72 3.79 24.02 -1.22
CA GLN A 72 2.95 25.20 -1.38
C GLN A 72 2.74 25.98 -0.08
N SER A 73 2.33 27.25 -0.20
CA SER A 73 1.92 28.05 0.95
C SER A 73 0.58 27.59 1.52
N ALA A 74 0.37 27.83 2.81
CA ALA A 74 -0.87 27.47 3.49
C ALA A 74 -2.08 28.18 2.88
N VAL A 75 -1.93 29.44 2.47
CA VAL A 75 -3.00 30.24 1.84
C VAL A 75 -3.41 29.60 0.51
N TYR A 76 -2.45 29.28 -0.37
CA TYR A 76 -2.76 28.61 -1.64
C TYR A 76 -3.47 27.27 -1.41
N LEU A 77 -2.98 26.44 -0.48
CA LEU A 77 -3.56 25.14 -0.21
C LEU A 77 -5.02 25.23 0.26
N GLN A 78 -5.37 26.24 1.08
CA GLN A 78 -6.76 26.47 1.50
C GLN A 78 -7.69 26.66 0.30
N HIS A 79 -7.30 27.51 -0.65
CA HIS A 79 -8.05 27.75 -1.87
C HIS A 79 -8.04 26.54 -2.79
N CYS A 80 -6.90 25.88 -2.97
CA CYS A 80 -6.77 24.67 -3.77
C CYS A 80 -7.71 23.55 -3.29
N PHE A 81 -7.80 23.32 -1.96
CA PHE A 81 -8.76 22.37 -1.40
C PHE A 81 -10.22 22.80 -1.62
N ALA A 82 -10.52 24.10 -1.61
CA ALA A 82 -11.87 24.59 -1.88
C ALA A 82 -12.28 24.33 -3.35
N THR A 83 -11.39 24.63 -4.30
CA THR A 83 -11.58 24.33 -5.72
C THR A 83 -11.70 22.83 -5.96
N GLN A 84 -10.87 22.01 -5.29
CA GLN A 84 -10.95 20.55 -5.36
C GLN A 84 -12.30 20.03 -4.88
N ARG A 85 -12.81 20.50 -3.73
CA ARG A 85 -14.14 20.11 -3.23
C ARG A 85 -15.25 20.52 -4.19
N ALA A 86 -15.20 21.75 -4.71
CA ALA A 86 -16.19 22.24 -5.67
C ALA A 86 -16.20 21.40 -6.96
N LEU A 87 -15.04 20.98 -7.44
CA LEU A 87 -14.92 20.13 -8.63
C LEU A 87 -15.56 18.75 -8.38
N VAL A 88 -15.25 18.10 -7.24
CA VAL A 88 -15.78 16.78 -6.88
C VAL A 88 -17.29 16.82 -6.68
N SER A 89 -17.81 17.82 -5.96
CA SER A 89 -19.27 17.95 -5.77
C SER A 89 -20.03 18.25 -7.07
N LYS A 90 -19.39 18.89 -8.04
CA LYS A 90 -20.05 19.24 -9.31
C LYS A 90 -19.96 18.13 -10.36
N PHE A 91 -18.87 17.35 -10.34
CA PHE A 91 -18.60 16.29 -11.30
C PHE A 91 -18.09 15.02 -10.58
N PRO A 92 -18.95 14.35 -9.78
CA PRO A 92 -18.54 13.16 -9.05
C PRO A 92 -18.17 12.00 -9.99
N GLU A 93 -18.93 11.82 -11.09
CA GLU A 93 -18.72 10.77 -12.11
C GLU A 93 -17.31 10.83 -12.72
N LEU A 94 -16.76 12.03 -12.95
CA LEU A 94 -15.40 12.21 -13.48
C LEU A 94 -14.34 11.51 -12.61
N LEU A 95 -14.45 11.62 -11.28
CA LEU A 95 -13.46 11.06 -10.35
C LEU A 95 -13.70 9.58 -10.07
N PHE A 96 -14.98 9.19 -10.00
CA PHE A 96 -15.37 7.84 -9.59
C PHE A 96 -15.57 6.86 -10.75
N GLU A 97 -15.70 7.30 -12.00
CA GLU A 97 -15.85 6.41 -13.15
C GLU A 97 -14.65 6.51 -14.10
N GLU A 98 -14.23 7.71 -14.47
CA GLU A 98 -13.24 7.92 -15.53
C GLU A 98 -11.79 7.93 -15.03
N GLU A 99 -11.46 8.79 -14.05
CA GLU A 99 -10.08 9.07 -13.63
C GLU A 99 -9.72 8.33 -12.33
N THR A 100 -9.80 6.99 -12.35
CA THR A 100 -9.61 6.14 -11.16
C THR A 100 -8.24 6.28 -10.51
N GLU A 101 -7.18 6.42 -11.32
CA GLU A 101 -5.81 6.66 -10.85
C GLU A 101 -5.66 8.02 -10.14
N GLN A 102 -6.40 9.04 -10.58
CA GLN A 102 -6.35 10.36 -9.97
C GLN A 102 -7.07 10.39 -8.61
N CYS A 103 -8.09 9.55 -8.43
CA CYS A 103 -8.72 9.34 -7.12
C CYS A 103 -7.72 8.77 -6.10
N ALA A 104 -6.88 7.82 -6.53
CA ALA A 104 -5.82 7.25 -5.70
C ALA A 104 -4.78 8.31 -5.30
N ASP A 105 -4.26 9.07 -6.26
CA ASP A 105 -3.28 10.15 -5.97
C ASP A 105 -3.92 11.24 -5.08
N LEU A 106 -5.18 11.61 -5.32
CA LEU A 106 -5.91 12.56 -4.48
C LEU A 106 -5.98 12.09 -3.02
N CYS A 107 -6.38 10.84 -2.78
CA CYS A 107 -6.44 10.27 -1.43
C CYS A 107 -5.06 10.31 -0.74
N LEU A 108 -4.00 9.97 -1.47
CA LEU A 108 -2.62 10.02 -0.97
C LEU A 108 -2.19 11.45 -0.61
N ARG A 109 -2.46 12.44 -1.47
CA ARG A 109 -2.14 13.85 -1.18
C ARG A 109 -2.93 14.38 0.01
N LEU A 110 -4.22 14.07 0.10
CA LEU A 110 -5.07 14.49 1.21
C LEU A 110 -4.57 13.90 2.54
N LEU A 111 -4.28 12.60 2.60
CA LEU A 111 -3.72 11.97 3.81
C LEU A 111 -2.39 12.59 4.24
N ARG A 112 -1.51 12.90 3.28
CA ARG A 112 -0.26 13.60 3.57
C ARG A 112 -0.53 14.97 4.23
N HIS A 113 -1.49 15.74 3.70
CA HIS A 113 -1.87 17.04 4.27
C HIS A 113 -2.62 16.93 5.61
N CYS A 114 -3.34 15.83 5.85
CA CYS A 114 -3.90 15.51 7.17
C CYS A 114 -2.82 15.30 8.26
N SER A 115 -1.58 14.97 7.87
CA SER A 115 -0.43 14.87 8.78
C SER A 115 0.40 16.17 8.89
N SER A 116 -0.03 17.26 8.25
CA SER A 116 0.69 18.55 8.28
C SER A 116 0.78 19.14 9.68
N SER A 117 1.87 19.86 9.99
CA SER A 117 2.01 20.58 11.26
C SER A 117 1.03 21.77 11.38
N ILE A 118 0.55 22.29 10.26
CA ILE A 118 -0.34 23.46 10.20
C ILE A 118 -1.80 23.02 10.37
N GLY A 119 -2.44 23.51 11.44
CA GLY A 119 -3.81 23.11 11.78
C GLY A 119 -4.86 23.44 10.73
N THR A 120 -4.77 24.60 10.08
CA THR A 120 -5.71 25.01 9.04
C THR A 120 -5.68 24.07 7.83
N ILE A 121 -4.48 23.68 7.38
CA ILE A 121 -4.29 22.72 6.28
C ILE A 121 -4.93 21.39 6.65
N ARG A 122 -4.70 20.89 7.87
CA ARG A 122 -5.30 19.64 8.35
C ARG A 122 -6.83 19.66 8.32
N SER A 123 -7.44 20.75 8.78
CA SER A 123 -8.90 20.89 8.79
C SER A 123 -9.48 20.88 7.38
N HIS A 124 -8.86 21.59 6.43
CA HIS A 124 -9.31 21.57 5.03
C HIS A 124 -9.08 20.23 4.34
N ALA A 125 -7.95 19.57 4.58
CA ALA A 125 -7.67 18.24 4.04
C ALA A 125 -8.67 17.20 4.60
N SER A 126 -8.96 17.26 5.89
CA SER A 126 -9.96 16.39 6.55
C SER A 126 -11.36 16.61 5.97
N ALA A 127 -11.75 17.86 5.72
CA ALA A 127 -13.04 18.19 5.10
C ALA A 127 -13.13 17.69 3.65
N SER A 128 -12.04 17.82 2.87
CA SER A 128 -11.96 17.27 1.52
C SER A 128 -12.04 15.75 1.51
N LEU A 129 -11.39 15.08 2.46
CA LEU A 129 -11.40 13.63 2.57
C LEU A 129 -12.79 13.11 2.99
N TYR A 130 -13.44 13.78 3.93
CA TYR A 130 -14.83 13.49 4.32
C TYR A 130 -15.80 13.64 3.14
N LEU A 131 -15.69 14.75 2.39
CA LEU A 131 -16.54 15.00 1.22
C LEU A 131 -16.38 13.90 0.16
N LEU A 132 -15.16 13.40 -0.08
CA LEU A 132 -14.94 12.29 -1.02
C LEU A 132 -15.68 11.02 -0.60
N MET A 133 -15.63 10.66 0.68
CA MET A 133 -16.36 9.50 1.21
C MET A 133 -17.86 9.69 1.06
N ARG A 134 -18.36 10.88 1.43
CA ARG A 134 -19.77 11.24 1.31
C ARG A 134 -20.27 11.17 -0.13
N GLN A 135 -19.56 11.79 -1.08
CA GLN A 135 -19.95 11.80 -2.49
C GLN A 135 -19.92 10.40 -3.10
N ASN A 136 -18.94 9.57 -2.74
CA ASN A 136 -18.90 8.19 -3.22
C ASN A 136 -20.06 7.35 -2.65
N PHE A 137 -20.42 7.58 -1.39
CA PHE A 137 -21.58 6.96 -0.75
C PHE A 137 -22.91 7.38 -1.39
N GLU A 138 -23.09 8.65 -1.75
CA GLU A 138 -24.31 9.13 -2.42
C GLU A 138 -24.55 8.47 -3.80
N ILE A 139 -23.48 8.04 -4.49
CA ILE A 139 -23.58 7.37 -5.80
C ILE A 139 -23.92 5.89 -5.66
N GLY A 140 -23.23 5.17 -4.77
CA GLY A 140 -23.26 3.70 -4.70
C GLY A 140 -23.81 3.11 -3.40
N ASN A 141 -24.28 3.93 -2.45
CA ASN A 141 -24.67 3.54 -1.09
C ASN A 141 -23.58 2.79 -0.31
N ASN A 142 -22.32 2.96 -0.73
CA ASN A 142 -21.10 2.52 -0.08
C ASN A 142 -19.96 3.42 -0.55
N PHE A 143 -18.81 3.41 0.15
CA PHE A 143 -17.61 4.09 -0.35
C PHE A 143 -16.38 3.17 -0.41
N ALA A 144 -16.60 1.91 -0.79
CA ALA A 144 -15.57 0.87 -0.77
C ALA A 144 -14.31 1.28 -1.57
N ARG A 145 -14.51 1.95 -2.71
CA ARG A 145 -13.41 2.47 -3.53
C ARG A 145 -12.57 3.51 -2.81
N VAL A 146 -13.18 4.55 -2.23
CA VAL A 146 -12.45 5.57 -1.45
C VAL A 146 -11.80 4.93 -0.23
N LYS A 147 -12.52 4.04 0.47
CA LYS A 147 -12.01 3.28 1.63
C LYS A 147 -10.71 2.56 1.29
N MET A 148 -10.66 1.82 0.18
CA MET A 148 -9.47 1.12 -0.29
C MET A 148 -8.34 2.11 -0.62
N GLN A 149 -8.62 3.17 -1.38
CA GLN A 149 -7.57 4.12 -1.80
C GLN A 149 -6.93 4.84 -0.60
N VAL A 150 -7.73 5.23 0.39
CA VAL A 150 -7.25 5.85 1.63
C VAL A 150 -6.39 4.86 2.42
N THR A 151 -6.85 3.63 2.55
CA THR A 151 -6.16 2.58 3.30
C THR A 151 -4.80 2.23 2.67
N MET A 152 -4.77 2.00 1.35
CA MET A 152 -3.55 1.73 0.59
C MET A 152 -2.58 2.92 0.63
N SER A 153 -3.10 4.13 0.47
CA SER A 153 -2.30 5.36 0.53
C SER A 153 -1.63 5.54 1.88
N LEU A 154 -2.34 5.23 2.97
CA LEU A 154 -1.77 5.30 4.31
C LEU A 154 -0.64 4.27 4.49
N SER A 155 -0.85 3.02 4.11
CA SER A 155 0.18 1.97 4.18
C SER A 155 1.45 2.37 3.42
N SER A 156 1.31 2.92 2.21
CA SER A 156 2.45 3.43 1.43
C SER A 156 3.12 4.64 2.08
N LEU A 157 2.35 5.57 2.63
CA LEU A 157 2.86 6.81 3.24
C LEU A 157 3.73 6.51 4.46
N VAL A 158 3.29 5.57 5.31
CA VAL A 158 4.03 5.22 6.51
C VAL A 158 5.27 4.37 6.19
N GLY A 159 5.23 3.55 5.14
CA GLY A 159 6.39 2.76 4.70
C GLY A 159 7.52 3.58 4.05
N THR A 160 7.23 4.76 3.51
CA THR A 160 8.19 5.56 2.71
C THR A 160 8.58 6.90 3.33
N SER A 161 7.74 7.50 4.17
CA SER A 161 7.94 8.86 4.67
C SER A 161 8.62 8.90 6.04
N GLN A 162 9.86 9.40 6.07
CA GLN A 162 10.60 9.63 7.33
C GLN A 162 10.01 10.79 8.16
N ASN A 163 9.36 11.77 7.52
CA ASN A 163 8.84 12.98 8.17
C ASN A 163 7.34 12.92 8.49
N PHE A 164 6.77 11.73 8.56
CA PHE A 164 5.35 11.53 8.82
C PHE A 164 5.02 11.75 10.30
N ASN A 165 4.12 12.71 10.59
CA ASN A 165 3.68 13.01 11.94
C ASN A 165 2.33 12.36 12.24
N GLU A 166 2.41 11.23 12.94
CA GLU A 166 1.29 10.36 13.26
C GLU A 166 0.27 11.02 14.21
N GLU A 167 0.73 11.78 15.21
CA GLU A 167 -0.16 12.44 16.17
C GLU A 167 -1.10 13.43 15.47
N PHE A 168 -0.58 14.17 14.50
CA PHE A 168 -1.37 15.09 13.69
C PHE A 168 -2.38 14.36 12.81
N LEU A 169 -2.02 13.22 12.21
CA LEU A 169 -2.99 12.44 11.45
C LEU A 169 -4.09 11.89 12.35
N ARG A 170 -3.76 11.36 13.53
CA ARG A 170 -4.77 10.88 14.50
C ARG A 170 -5.78 11.96 14.88
N ARG A 171 -5.33 13.21 15.04
CA ARG A 171 -6.21 14.36 15.30
C ARG A 171 -7.12 14.64 14.10
N SER A 172 -6.59 14.60 12.88
CA SER A 172 -7.38 14.78 11.65
C SER A 172 -8.45 13.69 11.45
N LEU A 173 -8.11 12.43 11.74
CA LEU A 173 -9.08 11.32 11.69
C LEU A 173 -10.21 11.51 12.69
N LYS A 174 -9.91 12.00 13.90
CA LYS A 174 -10.94 12.36 14.88
C LYS A 174 -11.87 13.47 14.36
N THR A 175 -11.33 14.47 13.67
CA THR A 175 -12.15 15.51 13.04
C THR A 175 -13.11 14.92 11.99
N ILE A 176 -12.67 13.92 11.21
CA ILE A 176 -13.52 13.25 10.22
C ILE A 176 -14.68 12.51 10.89
N LEU A 177 -14.44 11.84 12.03
CA LEU A 177 -15.51 11.22 12.82
C LEU A 177 -16.53 12.27 13.28
N THR A 178 -16.07 13.42 13.77
CA THR A 178 -16.97 14.51 14.17
C THR A 178 -17.80 15.01 12.99
N TYR A 179 -17.24 15.12 11.78
CA TYR A 179 -18.03 15.47 10.59
C TYR A 179 -19.11 14.43 10.27
N ALA A 180 -18.82 13.14 10.41
CA ALA A 180 -19.80 12.07 10.20
C ALA A 180 -20.91 12.05 11.26
N GLU A 181 -20.60 12.38 12.52
CA GLU A 181 -21.58 12.46 13.61
C GLU A 181 -22.50 13.70 13.48
N GLU A 182 -21.96 14.82 12.99
CA GLU A 182 -22.68 16.09 12.83
C GLU A 182 -23.53 16.16 11.54
N ASP A 183 -23.30 15.27 10.56
CA ASP A 183 -24.03 15.24 9.29
C ASP A 183 -25.44 14.62 9.46
N LEU A 184 -26.42 15.49 9.65
CA LEU A 184 -27.81 15.12 9.90
C LEU A 184 -28.47 14.39 8.71
N GLU A 185 -27.99 14.57 7.48
CA GLU A 185 -28.59 13.97 6.29
C GLU A 185 -28.29 12.46 6.21
N LEU A 186 -27.10 12.05 6.64
CA LEU A 186 -26.61 10.68 6.55
C LEU A 186 -26.65 9.92 7.88
N ARG A 187 -27.11 10.55 8.95
CA ARG A 187 -27.11 9.99 10.32
C ARG A 187 -27.85 8.65 10.46
N GLU A 188 -28.95 8.46 9.74
CA GLU A 188 -29.77 7.23 9.79
C GLU A 188 -29.34 6.18 8.75
N THR A 189 -28.22 6.41 8.06
CA THR A 189 -27.67 5.47 7.05
C THR A 189 -26.52 4.66 7.63
N THR A 190 -25.99 3.69 6.88
CA THR A 190 -24.77 2.94 7.26
C THR A 190 -23.49 3.73 7.10
N PHE A 191 -23.56 4.99 6.62
CA PHE A 191 -22.38 5.81 6.33
C PHE A 191 -21.52 6.10 7.57
N PRO A 192 -22.07 6.56 8.71
CA PRO A 192 -21.27 6.83 9.91
C PRO A 192 -20.52 5.59 10.42
N ASP A 193 -21.17 4.42 10.38
CA ASP A 193 -20.57 3.15 10.79
C ASP A 193 -19.41 2.76 9.87
N GLN A 194 -19.58 2.87 8.55
CA GLN A 194 -18.50 2.61 7.58
C GLN A 194 -17.31 3.58 7.77
N VAL A 195 -17.58 4.86 8.09
CA VAL A 195 -16.53 5.86 8.38
C VAL A 195 -15.79 5.50 9.66
N GLN A 196 -16.52 5.08 10.70
CA GLN A 196 -15.94 4.63 11.96
C GLN A 196 -15.03 3.41 11.76
N ASP A 197 -15.47 2.42 10.98
CA ASP A 197 -14.68 1.24 10.64
C ASP A 197 -13.42 1.60 9.86
N LEU A 198 -13.53 2.50 8.87
CA LEU A 198 -12.36 2.99 8.15
C LEU A 198 -11.38 3.67 9.11
N VAL A 199 -11.84 4.62 9.93
CA VAL A 199 -10.96 5.35 10.85
C VAL A 199 -10.32 4.42 11.88
N PHE A 200 -11.05 3.41 12.37
CA PHE A 200 -10.51 2.37 13.23
C PHE A 200 -9.38 1.59 12.53
N ASN A 201 -9.62 1.15 11.30
CA ASN A 201 -8.60 0.46 10.49
C ASN A 201 -7.36 1.35 10.26
N LEU A 202 -7.54 2.65 9.96
CA LEU A 202 -6.42 3.58 9.80
C LEU A 202 -5.65 3.79 11.11
N HIS A 203 -6.34 3.86 12.25
CA HIS A 203 -5.70 3.92 13.57
C HIS A 203 -4.91 2.65 13.90
N MET A 204 -5.40 1.48 13.51
CA MET A 204 -4.67 0.22 13.62
C MET A 204 -3.37 0.28 12.80
N ILE A 205 -3.44 0.64 11.51
CA ILE A 205 -2.25 0.84 10.66
C ILE A 205 -1.24 1.80 11.32
N LEU A 206 -1.71 2.92 11.87
CA LEU A 206 -0.86 3.90 12.54
C LEU A 206 -0.20 3.33 13.80
N SER A 207 -0.97 2.71 14.68
CA SER A 207 -0.43 2.13 15.91
C SER A 207 0.58 1.03 15.61
N ASP A 208 0.32 0.23 14.59
CA ASP A 208 1.14 -0.86 14.15
C ASP A 208 2.46 -0.38 13.55
N THR A 209 2.40 0.66 12.74
CA THR A 209 3.60 1.27 12.14
C THR A 209 4.47 2.04 13.13
N VAL A 210 3.91 2.63 14.19
CA VAL A 210 4.70 3.19 15.30
C VAL A 210 5.48 2.10 16.01
N LYS A 211 4.80 1.01 16.38
CA LYS A 211 5.46 -0.15 16.98
C LYS A 211 6.56 -0.68 16.05
N MET A 212 6.35 -0.65 14.74
CA MET A 212 7.41 -1.04 13.79
C MET A 212 8.60 -0.08 13.83
N LYS A 213 8.37 1.24 13.98
CA LYS A 213 9.44 2.23 14.13
C LYS A 213 10.21 2.05 15.44
N GLU A 214 9.51 1.78 16.54
CA GLU A 214 10.10 1.55 17.87
C GLU A 214 11.00 0.32 17.89
N HIS A 215 10.64 -0.73 17.14
CA HIS A 215 11.39 -1.99 17.10
C HIS A 215 12.28 -2.11 15.85
N GLN A 216 12.66 -1.00 15.20
CA GLN A 216 13.58 -1.07 14.05
C GLN A 216 14.95 -1.65 14.40
N GLU A 217 15.39 -1.47 15.65
CA GLU A 217 16.65 -2.00 16.18
C GLU A 217 16.57 -3.50 16.52
N ASP A 218 15.36 -4.05 16.72
CA ASP A 218 15.13 -5.47 16.93
C ASP A 218 14.54 -6.11 15.66
N PRO A 219 15.39 -6.75 14.83
CA PRO A 219 14.96 -7.28 13.55
C PRO A 219 13.88 -8.35 13.66
N GLU A 220 13.82 -9.10 14.75
CA GLU A 220 12.88 -10.21 14.89
C GLU A 220 11.54 -9.75 15.41
N MET A 221 11.56 -8.88 16.42
CA MET A 221 10.32 -8.26 16.90
C MET A 221 9.65 -7.43 15.82
N LEU A 222 10.43 -6.80 14.93
CA LEU A 222 9.89 -6.12 13.74
C LEU A 222 9.14 -7.09 12.81
N ILE A 223 9.71 -8.26 12.52
CA ILE A 223 9.08 -9.25 11.63
C ILE A 223 7.85 -9.88 12.29
N ASP A 224 7.90 -10.23 13.57
CA ASP A 224 6.73 -10.74 14.31
C ASP A 224 5.59 -9.72 14.30
N LEU A 225 5.92 -8.45 14.51
CA LEU A 225 4.96 -7.37 14.42
C LEU A 225 4.39 -7.26 13.01
N MET A 226 5.22 -7.24 11.96
CA MET A 226 4.74 -7.21 10.57
C MET A 226 3.81 -8.37 10.25
N TYR A 227 4.10 -9.59 10.74
CA TYR A 227 3.23 -10.75 10.57
C TYR A 227 1.89 -10.57 11.30
N ARG A 228 1.91 -10.06 12.53
CA ARG A 228 0.69 -9.78 13.32
C ARG A 228 -0.19 -8.72 12.64
N ILE A 229 0.43 -7.69 12.10
CA ILE A 229 -0.23 -6.63 11.31
C ILE A 229 -0.87 -7.24 10.07
N ALA A 230 -0.11 -7.99 9.30
CA ALA A 230 -0.62 -8.68 8.12
C ALA A 230 -1.79 -9.59 8.48
N LYS A 231 -1.76 -10.25 9.64
CA LYS A 231 -2.83 -11.14 10.11
C LYS A 231 -4.10 -10.38 10.48
N GLY A 232 -3.97 -9.14 10.98
CA GLY A 232 -5.09 -8.25 11.22
C GLY A 232 -5.86 -7.84 9.95
N TYR A 233 -5.20 -7.85 8.79
CA TYR A 233 -5.82 -7.52 7.49
C TYR A 233 -6.33 -8.72 6.70
N GLN A 234 -6.64 -9.85 7.35
CA GLN A 234 -7.23 -11.02 6.67
C GLN A 234 -8.54 -10.70 5.93
N THR A 235 -9.31 -9.72 6.41
CA THR A 235 -10.55 -9.24 5.76
C THR A 235 -10.30 -8.33 4.55
N SER A 236 -9.05 -7.94 4.28
CA SER A 236 -8.66 -7.07 3.17
C SER A 236 -7.49 -7.69 2.39
N PRO A 237 -7.76 -8.49 1.35
CA PRO A 237 -6.74 -9.22 0.59
C PRO A 237 -5.67 -8.30 -0.05
N ASP A 238 -6.01 -7.10 -0.57
CA ASP A 238 -5.02 -6.16 -1.11
C ASP A 238 -3.99 -5.70 -0.06
N LEU A 239 -4.45 -5.43 1.16
CA LEU A 239 -3.57 -5.05 2.27
C LEU A 239 -2.75 -6.25 2.74
N ARG A 240 -3.37 -7.40 2.92
CA ARG A 240 -2.67 -8.66 3.27
C ARG A 240 -1.53 -8.91 2.28
N LEU A 241 -1.80 -8.81 0.98
CA LEU A 241 -0.80 -8.96 -0.07
C LEU A 241 0.34 -7.93 0.04
N THR A 242 0.01 -6.65 0.22
CA THR A 242 0.99 -5.57 0.36
C THR A 242 1.93 -5.81 1.55
N TRP A 243 1.38 -6.24 2.69
CA TRP A 243 2.16 -6.54 3.88
C TRP A 243 3.04 -7.79 3.71
N LEU A 244 2.53 -8.85 3.10
CA LEU A 244 3.33 -10.05 2.78
C LEU A 244 4.50 -9.71 1.85
N GLN A 245 4.30 -8.87 0.84
CA GLN A 245 5.37 -8.40 -0.04
C GLN A 245 6.40 -7.53 0.68
N ASN A 246 5.95 -6.61 1.54
CA ASN A 246 6.86 -5.80 2.36
C ASN A 246 7.71 -6.66 3.30
N MET A 247 7.12 -7.69 3.92
CA MET A 247 7.85 -8.66 4.73
C MET A 247 8.87 -9.45 3.89
N ALA A 248 8.48 -9.92 2.70
CA ALA A 248 9.39 -10.60 1.78
C ALA A 248 10.59 -9.73 1.40
N GLY A 249 10.36 -8.43 1.16
CA GLY A 249 11.40 -7.44 0.93
C GLY A 249 12.37 -7.31 2.11
N LYS A 250 11.84 -7.20 3.34
CA LYS A 250 12.66 -7.12 4.56
C LYS A 250 13.46 -8.39 4.84
N HIS A 251 12.90 -9.55 4.57
CA HIS A 251 13.65 -10.81 4.63
C HIS A 251 14.76 -10.86 3.57
N SER A 252 14.48 -10.38 2.35
CA SER A 252 15.46 -10.34 1.27
C SER A 252 16.63 -9.38 1.54
N GLU A 253 16.35 -8.20 2.11
CA GLU A 253 17.36 -7.22 2.56
C GLU A 253 18.34 -7.82 3.59
N ARG A 254 17.88 -8.81 4.36
CA ARG A 254 18.65 -9.48 5.42
C ARG A 254 19.25 -10.82 4.98
N SER A 255 19.15 -11.18 3.70
CA SER A 255 19.57 -12.49 3.17
C SER A 255 18.82 -13.70 3.76
N ASN A 256 17.67 -13.48 4.40
CA ASN A 256 16.76 -14.53 4.88
C ASN A 256 15.87 -14.98 3.71
N HIS A 257 16.48 -15.63 2.72
CA HIS A 257 15.83 -15.95 1.45
C HIS A 257 14.75 -17.04 1.56
N ALA A 258 14.84 -17.92 2.57
CA ALA A 258 13.84 -18.95 2.83
C ALA A 258 12.51 -18.33 3.28
N GLU A 259 12.57 -17.43 4.25
CA GLU A 259 11.42 -16.71 4.79
C GLU A 259 10.83 -15.76 3.74
N ALA A 260 11.68 -15.07 2.97
CA ALA A 260 11.23 -14.25 1.85
C ALA A 260 10.43 -15.07 0.82
N ALA A 261 10.91 -16.26 0.48
CA ALA A 261 10.22 -17.16 -0.44
C ALA A 261 8.86 -17.62 0.14
N GLN A 262 8.80 -17.94 1.44
CA GLN A 262 7.54 -18.31 2.10
C GLN A 262 6.52 -17.17 2.07
N CYS A 263 6.91 -15.92 2.37
CA CYS A 263 6.02 -14.75 2.24
C CYS A 263 5.46 -14.59 0.81
N LEU A 264 6.27 -14.87 -0.21
CA LEU A 264 5.85 -14.82 -1.62
C LEU A 264 4.91 -15.98 -1.98
N VAL A 265 5.09 -17.17 -1.38
CA VAL A 265 4.16 -18.31 -1.56
C VAL A 265 2.81 -18.00 -0.92
N HIS A 266 2.78 -17.43 0.29
CA HIS A 266 1.54 -16.94 0.91
C HIS A 266 0.85 -15.89 0.04
N SER A 267 1.63 -14.95 -0.53
CA SER A 267 1.11 -13.94 -1.47
C SER A 267 0.48 -14.57 -2.71
N ALA A 268 1.13 -15.58 -3.30
CA ALA A 268 0.63 -16.29 -4.47
C ALA A 268 -0.63 -17.12 -4.15
N ALA A 269 -0.67 -17.75 -2.98
CA ALA A 269 -1.82 -18.53 -2.54
C ALA A 269 -3.06 -17.67 -2.28
N LEU A 270 -2.90 -16.49 -1.68
CA LEU A 270 -3.98 -15.52 -1.51
C LEU A 270 -4.57 -15.08 -2.87
N VAL A 271 -3.70 -14.78 -3.85
CA VAL A 271 -4.13 -14.43 -5.21
C VAL A 271 -4.82 -15.61 -5.90
N ALA A 272 -4.31 -16.84 -5.72
CA ALA A 272 -4.91 -18.05 -6.27
C ALA A 272 -6.30 -18.36 -5.68
N GLU A 273 -6.47 -18.21 -4.37
CA GLU A 273 -7.77 -18.33 -3.70
C GLU A 273 -8.78 -17.36 -4.31
N TYR A 274 -8.40 -16.08 -4.43
CA TYR A 274 -9.26 -15.06 -5.02
C TYR A 274 -9.60 -15.34 -6.50
N LEU A 275 -8.61 -15.68 -7.33
CA LEU A 275 -8.85 -16.00 -8.75
C LEU A 275 -9.77 -17.22 -8.92
N SER A 276 -9.66 -18.22 -8.02
CA SER A 276 -10.52 -19.40 -8.05
C SER A 276 -11.98 -19.12 -7.68
N MET A 277 -12.23 -18.07 -6.89
CA MET A 277 -13.58 -17.59 -6.58
C MET A 277 -14.23 -16.86 -7.75
N LEU A 278 -13.45 -16.18 -8.59
CA LEU A 278 -13.94 -15.45 -9.76
C LEU A 278 -14.25 -16.37 -10.94
N GLU A 279 -13.30 -17.22 -11.31
CA GLU A 279 -13.42 -18.09 -12.48
C GLU A 279 -12.80 -19.47 -12.23
N ASP A 280 -13.63 -20.51 -12.38
CA ASP A 280 -13.15 -21.90 -12.33
C ASP A 280 -12.44 -22.29 -13.65
N ARG A 281 -11.15 -21.94 -13.75
CA ARG A 281 -10.28 -22.35 -14.86
C ARG A 281 -9.46 -23.57 -14.46
N LYS A 282 -9.63 -24.68 -15.20
CA LYS A 282 -8.92 -25.96 -14.96
C LYS A 282 -7.39 -25.91 -14.94
N TYR A 283 -6.78 -24.88 -15.53
CA TYR A 283 -5.32 -24.73 -15.59
C TYR A 283 -4.76 -23.83 -14.48
N LEU A 284 -5.62 -23.13 -13.74
CA LEU A 284 -5.23 -22.32 -12.58
C LEU A 284 -5.25 -23.18 -11.30
N PRO A 285 -4.44 -22.82 -10.29
CA PRO A 285 -4.46 -23.51 -9.00
C PRO A 285 -5.83 -23.43 -8.34
N VAL A 286 -6.25 -24.55 -7.71
CA VAL A 286 -7.46 -24.62 -6.89
C VAL A 286 -7.14 -24.04 -5.52
N GLY A 287 -7.16 -22.70 -5.45
CA GLY A 287 -6.96 -21.94 -4.22
C GLY A 287 -5.65 -22.19 -3.48
N CYS A 288 -5.65 -21.89 -2.18
CA CYS A 288 -4.49 -22.02 -1.30
C CYS A 288 -4.05 -23.48 -1.09
N VAL A 289 -4.96 -24.45 -1.25
CA VAL A 289 -4.71 -25.89 -1.06
C VAL A 289 -3.64 -26.42 -2.03
N THR A 290 -3.55 -25.85 -3.23
CA THR A 290 -2.54 -26.23 -4.23
C THR A 290 -1.10 -25.99 -3.74
N PHE A 291 -0.91 -25.07 -2.80
CA PHE A 291 0.40 -24.68 -2.25
C PHE A 291 0.79 -25.45 -0.98
N GLN A 292 -0.08 -26.32 -0.47
CA GLN A 292 0.16 -27.07 0.78
C GLN A 292 1.42 -27.96 0.72
N ASN A 293 1.78 -28.45 -0.46
CA ASN A 293 2.99 -29.24 -0.68
C ASN A 293 4.28 -28.41 -0.52
N ILE A 294 4.20 -27.08 -0.62
CA ILE A 294 5.32 -26.16 -0.40
C ILE A 294 5.37 -25.77 1.09
N SER A 295 4.22 -25.44 1.68
CA SER A 295 4.10 -25.08 3.08
C SER A 295 2.67 -25.27 3.58
N SER A 296 2.53 -25.93 4.73
CA SER A 296 1.23 -26.14 5.38
C SER A 296 0.62 -24.85 5.95
N ASN A 297 1.44 -23.84 6.24
CA ASN A 297 1.00 -22.57 6.83
C ASN A 297 0.18 -21.74 5.83
N VAL A 298 0.25 -22.06 4.55
CA VAL A 298 -0.47 -21.37 3.47
C VAL A 298 -1.98 -21.53 3.59
N LEU A 299 -2.45 -22.52 4.33
CA LEU A 299 -3.88 -22.69 4.64
C LEU A 299 -4.45 -21.53 5.47
N GLU A 300 -3.60 -20.71 6.11
CA GLU A 300 -4.01 -19.46 6.77
C GLU A 300 -4.59 -18.42 5.80
N GLU A 301 -4.31 -18.54 4.49
CA GLU A 301 -4.83 -17.64 3.45
C GLU A 301 -6.16 -18.11 2.85
N SER A 302 -6.74 -19.20 3.38
CA SER A 302 -8.04 -19.69 2.90
C SER A 302 -9.14 -18.68 3.24
N ALA A 303 -9.89 -18.28 2.23
CA ALA A 303 -10.96 -17.29 2.37
C ALA A 303 -12.31 -17.94 2.77
N VAL A 304 -12.31 -19.18 3.27
CA VAL A 304 -13.49 -19.99 3.59
C VAL A 304 -14.09 -19.66 4.97
N SER A 305 -14.14 -18.38 5.35
CA SER A 305 -14.97 -17.94 6.48
C SER A 305 -16.13 -17.11 5.95
N ASP A 306 -17.35 -17.43 6.40
CA ASP A 306 -18.64 -16.85 5.95
C ASP A 306 -18.71 -15.30 5.97
N ASP A 307 -17.75 -14.61 6.58
CA ASP A 307 -17.70 -13.15 6.73
C ASP A 307 -16.67 -12.43 5.81
N VAL A 308 -15.92 -13.15 4.95
CA VAL A 308 -14.73 -12.61 4.26
C VAL A 308 -14.93 -12.52 2.74
N VAL A 309 -15.65 -11.47 2.29
CA VAL A 309 -15.71 -11.03 0.89
C VAL A 309 -16.66 -11.84 0.00
N SER A 310 -17.81 -11.26 -0.33
CA SER A 310 -18.49 -11.61 -1.57
C SER A 310 -17.71 -10.99 -2.74
N PRO A 311 -17.36 -11.74 -3.80
CA PRO A 311 -16.68 -11.20 -4.98
C PRO A 311 -17.48 -10.10 -5.71
N ASP A 312 -18.76 -9.93 -5.36
CA ASP A 312 -19.67 -8.90 -5.88
C ASP A 312 -19.56 -7.54 -5.17
N GLU A 313 -18.75 -7.40 -4.11
CA GLU A 313 -18.49 -6.09 -3.50
C GLU A 313 -17.48 -5.29 -4.35
N GLU A 314 -17.98 -4.27 -5.08
CA GLU A 314 -17.18 -3.36 -5.89
C GLU A 314 -15.99 -2.78 -5.10
N GLY A 315 -14.78 -3.04 -5.58
CA GLY A 315 -13.55 -2.43 -5.05
C GLY A 315 -12.70 -3.32 -4.14
N ILE A 316 -13.00 -4.61 -4.00
CA ILE A 316 -12.11 -5.60 -3.35
C ILE A 316 -11.25 -6.26 -4.44
N CYS A 317 -9.93 -6.37 -4.23
CA CYS A 317 -8.95 -7.02 -5.15
C CYS A 317 -8.80 -6.38 -6.54
N SER A 318 -8.85 -5.06 -6.64
CA SER A 318 -8.58 -4.34 -7.89
C SER A 318 -7.08 -4.11 -8.17
N GLY A 319 -6.19 -4.56 -7.28
CA GLY A 319 -4.75 -4.42 -7.44
C GLY A 319 -4.21 -5.14 -8.68
N LYS A 320 -3.16 -4.56 -9.31
CA LYS A 320 -2.44 -5.10 -10.49
C LYS A 320 -2.01 -6.58 -10.35
N TYR A 321 -1.85 -7.04 -9.11
CA TYR A 321 -1.39 -8.39 -8.78
C TYR A 321 -2.49 -9.45 -8.75
N PHE A 322 -3.77 -9.08 -8.63
CA PHE A 322 -4.92 -10.01 -8.70
C PHE A 322 -5.28 -10.36 -10.15
N THR A 323 -4.25 -10.78 -10.90
CA THR A 323 -4.37 -11.21 -12.29
C THR A 323 -3.52 -12.46 -12.50
N GLU A 324 -3.80 -13.24 -13.55
CA GLU A 324 -2.97 -14.39 -13.92
C GLU A 324 -1.48 -13.99 -14.07
N SER A 325 -1.21 -12.83 -14.66
CA SER A 325 0.15 -12.29 -14.79
C SER A 325 0.80 -11.94 -13.45
N GLY A 326 0.01 -11.42 -12.49
CA GLY A 326 0.47 -11.09 -11.15
C GLY A 326 0.83 -12.34 -10.36
N LEU A 327 -0.01 -13.38 -10.43
CA LEU A 327 0.24 -14.69 -9.83
C LEU A 327 1.54 -15.31 -10.37
N VAL A 328 1.72 -15.33 -11.70
CA VAL A 328 2.95 -15.83 -12.32
C VAL A 328 4.18 -15.03 -11.83
N GLY A 329 4.08 -13.71 -11.77
CA GLY A 329 5.17 -12.86 -11.29
C GLY A 329 5.55 -13.11 -9.82
N LEU A 330 4.59 -13.41 -8.95
CA LEU A 330 4.84 -13.78 -7.55
C LEU A 330 5.54 -15.14 -7.43
N LEU A 331 5.10 -16.14 -8.20
CA LEU A 331 5.68 -17.48 -8.19
C LEU A 331 7.09 -17.52 -8.79
N GLU A 332 7.34 -16.75 -9.86
CA GLU A 332 8.69 -16.61 -10.42
C GLU A 332 9.67 -16.00 -9.38
N GLN A 333 9.21 -15.00 -8.61
CA GLN A 333 9.99 -14.43 -7.51
C GLN A 333 10.19 -15.43 -6.36
N ALA A 334 9.16 -16.18 -5.97
CA ALA A 334 9.26 -17.21 -4.95
C ALA A 334 10.28 -18.29 -5.33
N ALA A 335 10.24 -18.79 -6.57
CA ALA A 335 11.18 -19.78 -7.09
C ALA A 335 12.63 -19.25 -7.10
N ALA A 336 12.84 -17.98 -7.45
CA ALA A 336 14.15 -17.34 -7.39
C ALA A 336 14.67 -17.26 -5.94
N SER A 337 13.83 -16.83 -4.99
CA SER A 337 14.18 -16.75 -3.57
C SER A 337 14.48 -18.13 -2.97
N PHE A 338 13.70 -19.17 -3.29
CA PHE A 338 14.00 -20.55 -2.86
C PHE A 338 15.31 -21.07 -3.42
N SER A 339 15.63 -20.73 -4.68
CA SER A 339 16.92 -21.11 -5.27
C SER A 339 18.10 -20.40 -4.60
N MET A 340 17.94 -19.16 -4.15
CA MET A 340 18.98 -18.45 -3.38
C MET A 340 19.11 -19.02 -1.96
N ALA A 341 18.01 -19.48 -1.36
CA ALA A 341 18.00 -20.15 -0.06
C ALA A 341 18.57 -21.58 -0.09
N GLY A 342 18.85 -22.14 -1.28
CA GLY A 342 19.31 -23.52 -1.43
C GLY A 342 18.22 -24.58 -1.24
N MET A 343 16.94 -24.19 -1.20
CA MET A 343 15.80 -25.11 -1.03
C MET A 343 15.25 -25.54 -2.39
N TYR A 344 16.03 -26.36 -3.10
CA TYR A 344 15.75 -26.75 -4.48
C TYR A 344 14.53 -27.68 -4.62
N GLU A 345 14.15 -28.41 -3.57
CA GLU A 345 12.94 -29.22 -3.52
C GLU A 345 11.68 -28.34 -3.58
N ALA A 346 11.68 -27.22 -2.86
CA ALA A 346 10.58 -26.26 -2.88
C ALA A 346 10.47 -25.56 -4.26
N VAL A 347 11.59 -25.32 -4.94
CA VAL A 347 11.62 -24.79 -6.31
C VAL A 347 10.85 -25.71 -7.28
N ASN A 348 10.98 -27.03 -7.13
CA ASN A 348 10.24 -27.99 -7.94
C ASN A 348 8.73 -27.91 -7.71
N GLU A 349 8.30 -27.86 -6.44
CA GLU A 349 6.88 -27.73 -6.12
C GLU A 349 6.27 -26.42 -6.65
N VAL A 350 7.01 -25.30 -6.59
CA VAL A 350 6.56 -24.03 -7.20
C VAL A 350 6.41 -24.14 -8.72
N TYR A 351 7.37 -24.76 -9.42
CA TYR A 351 7.28 -24.90 -10.87
C TYR A 351 6.18 -25.85 -11.33
N LYS A 352 5.80 -26.85 -10.53
CA LYS A 352 4.62 -27.68 -10.81
C LYS A 352 3.33 -26.86 -10.92
N VAL A 353 3.22 -25.77 -10.17
CA VAL A 353 2.08 -24.83 -10.24
C VAL A 353 2.19 -23.92 -11.48
N LEU A 354 3.40 -23.51 -11.85
CA LEU A 354 3.63 -22.61 -13.00
C LEU A 354 3.49 -23.29 -14.38
N ILE A 355 3.87 -24.57 -14.50
CA ILE A 355 3.89 -25.27 -15.79
C ILE A 355 2.51 -25.28 -16.48
N PRO A 356 1.40 -25.70 -15.82
CA PRO A 356 0.08 -25.73 -16.44
C PRO A 356 -0.39 -24.36 -16.98
N ILE A 357 -0.02 -23.27 -16.29
CA ILE A 357 -0.35 -21.90 -16.69
C ILE A 357 0.39 -21.52 -17.98
N HIS A 358 1.68 -21.85 -18.08
CA HIS A 358 2.46 -21.55 -19.29
C HIS A 358 2.11 -22.46 -20.47
N GLU A 359 1.70 -23.71 -20.22
CA GLU A 359 1.18 -24.63 -21.23
C GLU A 359 -0.14 -24.10 -21.84
N ALA A 360 -1.06 -23.61 -21.00
CA ALA A 360 -2.30 -22.98 -21.45
C ALA A 360 -2.04 -21.75 -22.33
N ASN A 361 -1.06 -20.93 -21.94
CA ASN A 361 -0.65 -19.72 -22.68
C ASN A 361 0.22 -20.01 -23.93
N ARG A 362 0.62 -21.26 -24.15
CA ARG A 362 1.48 -21.69 -25.27
C ARG A 362 2.83 -20.96 -25.33
N ASP A 363 3.37 -20.54 -24.18
CA ASP A 363 4.68 -19.87 -24.10
C ASP A 363 5.83 -20.88 -24.00
N ALA A 364 6.22 -21.43 -25.16
CA ALA A 364 7.30 -22.41 -25.25
C ALA A 364 8.66 -21.87 -24.80
N LYS A 365 8.89 -20.54 -24.85
CA LYS A 365 10.16 -19.93 -24.46
C LYS A 365 10.30 -19.91 -22.93
N LYS A 366 9.22 -19.55 -22.22
CA LYS A 366 9.19 -19.64 -20.76
C LYS A 366 9.28 -21.08 -20.27
N LEU A 367 8.55 -22.01 -20.89
CA LEU A 367 8.63 -23.44 -20.55
C LEU A 367 10.06 -23.99 -20.68
N SER A 368 10.77 -23.67 -21.77
CA SER A 368 12.17 -24.05 -21.95
C SER A 368 13.07 -23.51 -20.81
N THR A 369 12.84 -22.26 -20.41
CA THR A 369 13.60 -21.63 -19.32
C THR A 369 13.31 -22.29 -17.97
N ILE A 370 12.05 -22.61 -17.67
CA ILE A 370 11.63 -23.29 -16.45
C ILE A 370 12.26 -24.68 -16.37
N HIS A 371 12.20 -25.46 -17.44
CA HIS A 371 12.82 -26.78 -17.48
C HIS A 371 14.36 -26.73 -17.35
N GLY A 372 15.01 -25.70 -17.91
CA GLY A 372 16.43 -25.45 -17.70
C GLY A 372 16.78 -25.18 -16.23
N LYS A 373 15.99 -24.35 -15.54
CA LYS A 373 16.16 -24.09 -14.10
C LYS A 373 15.88 -25.31 -13.24
N LEU A 374 14.89 -26.13 -13.59
CA LEU A 374 14.62 -27.40 -12.92
C LEU A 374 15.77 -28.39 -13.07
N GLN A 375 16.37 -28.49 -14.27
CA GLN A 375 17.55 -29.32 -14.49
C GLN A 375 18.71 -28.89 -13.57
N GLU A 376 18.95 -27.59 -13.46
CA GLU A 376 19.96 -27.05 -12.55
C GLU A 376 19.64 -27.37 -11.08
N ALA A 377 18.39 -27.16 -10.65
CA ALA A 377 17.94 -27.46 -9.30
C ALA A 377 18.13 -28.94 -8.94
N PHE A 378 17.69 -29.87 -9.79
CA PHE A 378 17.90 -31.31 -9.58
C PHE A 378 19.38 -31.70 -9.57
N SER A 379 20.20 -31.06 -10.41
CA SER A 379 21.65 -31.30 -10.41
C SER A 379 22.28 -30.89 -9.07
N LYS A 380 21.83 -29.76 -8.49
CA LYS A 380 22.28 -29.28 -7.18
C LYS A 380 21.79 -30.17 -6.03
N ILE A 381 20.55 -30.66 -6.08
CA ILE A 381 20.02 -31.64 -5.11
C ILE A 381 20.91 -32.88 -5.10
N VAL A 382 21.17 -33.46 -6.28
CA VAL A 382 22.04 -34.64 -6.41
C VAL A 382 23.42 -34.34 -5.83
N HIS A 383 24.04 -33.22 -6.18
CA HIS A 383 25.34 -32.85 -5.64
C HIS A 383 25.34 -32.70 -4.10
N GLN A 384 24.29 -32.09 -3.54
CA GLN A 384 24.15 -31.89 -2.09
C GLN A 384 24.04 -33.24 -1.35
N PHE A 385 23.25 -34.18 -1.88
CA PHE A 385 23.11 -35.53 -1.31
C PHE A 385 24.40 -36.36 -1.31
N PHE A 386 25.33 -36.10 -2.24
CA PHE A 386 26.57 -36.88 -2.39
C PHE A 386 27.76 -36.31 -1.61
N TYR A 387 27.78 -35.01 -1.27
CA TYR A 387 28.95 -34.34 -0.67
C TYR A 387 28.72 -33.75 0.72
N ASP A 388 27.49 -33.37 1.10
CA ASP A 388 27.19 -32.78 2.41
C ASP A 388 26.04 -33.55 3.09
N LEU A 389 26.20 -33.95 4.36
CA LEU A 389 25.02 -34.30 5.17
C LEU A 389 24.08 -33.08 5.19
N PRO A 390 22.76 -33.25 5.07
CA PRO A 390 21.84 -32.12 5.00
C PRO A 390 22.04 -31.23 6.23
N PHE A 391 22.43 -29.98 6.00
CA PHE A 391 22.44 -28.93 7.01
C PHE A 391 21.00 -28.68 7.45
N PHE A 392 20.49 -29.50 8.37
CA PHE A 392 19.32 -29.17 9.14
C PHE A 392 19.70 -28.01 10.07
N THR A 393 18.89 -26.96 10.06
CA THR A 393 18.85 -25.95 11.10
C THR A 393 18.86 -26.62 12.48
N PHE A 394 19.78 -26.22 13.35
CA PHE A 394 19.71 -26.56 14.76
C PHE A 394 18.69 -25.66 15.45
N TYR A 395 17.60 -26.23 15.95
CA TYR A 395 16.71 -25.55 16.89
C TYR A 395 17.34 -25.62 18.29
N TYR A 396 17.66 -24.47 18.88
CA TYR A 396 18.01 -24.38 20.30
C TYR A 396 16.84 -23.80 21.08
N THR A 397 16.43 -24.49 22.14
CA THR A 397 15.56 -23.93 23.18
C THR A 397 16.45 -23.32 24.26
N GLU A 398 16.54 -21.99 24.33
CA GLU A 398 17.17 -21.33 25.47
C GLU A 398 16.20 -21.30 26.66
N TYR A 399 16.66 -21.83 27.81
CA TYR A 399 15.98 -21.69 29.09
C TYR A 399 16.61 -20.52 29.87
N TRP A 400 15.86 -19.44 30.07
CA TRP A 400 16.25 -18.37 31.00
C TRP A 400 15.80 -18.74 32.43
N LEU A 401 16.75 -19.18 33.27
CA LEU A 401 16.56 -19.35 34.71
C LEU A 401 16.98 -18.07 35.44
N GLY A 402 16.05 -17.11 35.54
CA GLY A 402 16.22 -15.86 36.30
C GLY A 402 14.85 -15.38 36.80
N ALA A 403 14.74 -15.12 38.10
CA ALA A 403 13.48 -15.14 38.86
C ALA A 403 12.50 -13.95 38.68
N ASP A 404 12.64 -13.11 37.65
CA ASP A 404 11.80 -11.89 37.50
C ASP A 404 11.15 -11.74 36.10
N VAL A 405 10.72 -12.85 35.48
CA VAL A 405 10.07 -12.81 34.15
C VAL A 405 8.73 -13.55 34.16
N TRP A 406 7.73 -12.97 34.80
CA TRP A 406 6.38 -13.58 34.92
C TRP A 406 5.47 -13.37 33.70
N HIS A 407 5.89 -12.64 32.66
CA HIS A 407 5.07 -12.40 31.44
C HIS A 407 5.48 -13.21 30.20
N LEU A 408 6.56 -14.00 30.25
CA LEU A 408 7.06 -14.77 29.09
C LEU A 408 6.75 -16.28 29.15
N PHE A 409 5.98 -16.75 30.14
CA PHE A 409 5.80 -18.18 30.44
C PHE A 409 4.93 -18.98 29.46
N SER A 410 4.35 -18.37 28.42
CA SER A 410 3.42 -19.04 27.50
C SER A 410 3.84 -19.06 26.02
N CYS A 411 4.99 -18.49 25.66
CA CYS A 411 5.45 -18.51 24.27
C CYS A 411 6.65 -19.44 24.11
N TRP A 412 6.42 -20.62 23.51
CA TRP A 412 7.49 -21.43 22.95
C TRP A 412 7.98 -20.73 21.67
N PHE A 413 9.23 -20.29 21.63
CA PHE A 413 9.87 -19.76 20.43
C PHE A 413 10.79 -20.84 19.83
N LEU A 414 10.52 -21.25 18.59
CA LEU A 414 11.47 -22.03 17.78
C LEU A 414 12.31 -21.05 16.95
N TRP A 415 13.61 -20.99 17.21
CA TRP A 415 14.55 -20.13 16.48
C TRP A 415 15.17 -20.87 15.29
N ASN A 416 15.20 -20.23 14.13
CA ASN A 416 15.91 -20.70 12.93
C ASN A 416 17.04 -19.70 12.62
N GLN A 417 18.29 -20.07 12.92
CA GLN A 417 19.45 -19.23 12.60
C GLN A 417 20.23 -19.84 11.43
N VAL A 418 20.36 -19.08 10.34
CA VAL A 418 21.27 -19.39 9.23
C VAL A 418 22.67 -18.92 9.62
N ARG A 419 23.65 -19.83 9.70
CA ARG A 419 25.06 -19.46 9.91
C ARG A 419 25.60 -18.71 8.69
N GLY A 420 25.95 -17.43 8.88
CA GLY A 420 26.86 -16.73 7.98
C GLY A 420 28.26 -17.33 8.08
N PHE A 421 28.82 -17.76 6.95
CA PHE A 421 30.24 -18.12 6.85
C PHE A 421 31.07 -16.83 6.76
N GLY A 422 32.07 -16.72 7.64
CA GLY A 422 33.17 -15.74 7.54
C GLY A 422 34.34 -16.26 6.71
#